data_AF-A0A1V2NPT6-F1
#
_entry.id   AF-A0A1V2NPT6-F1
#
_cell.length_a   1.000
_cell.length_b   1.000
_cell.length_c   1.000
_cell.angle_alpha   90.00
_cell.angle_beta   90.00
_cell.angle_gamma   90.00
#
_symmetry.space_group_name_H-M   'P 1'
#
loop_
_entity.id
_entity.type
_entity.pdbx_description
1 polymer ?
#
loop_
_entity_poly.entity_id
_entity_poly.type
_entity_poly.pdbx_seq_one_letter_code
_entity_poly.pdbx_strand_id
1 'polypeptide(L)'
;MTAHAAAPERVRRTWTPALVPAALVCLAAPVLFVAQVVWLGWIVLAVAVASAVLVDLRAGTPIVPAPRSAPVPSLARDVFLVALGQFVVSLIPLHAELDDAAFVRFTLGLGGAVVLPYVLSRFVFRDRAIRFPWRGGGRWAWWQWAWLAGVIVLGWLILPFYFVTSGVYMNWPVVDTPELIGRLFVGVGAVGIWDELFFVCTVFVLLRRHLPDLTANVLQAIVFVSFLWELGYQAWGPVLTIPFALVQGFLFLRTRSLWYIVTVHLLFDAVVFGVLVHAHNPGLVSIFLV
;
A
#
# COMPACT_ATOMS: atom_id res chain seq x y z
N MET A 1 15.55 -30.25 3.60
CA MET A 1 14.34 -29.44 3.86
C MET A 1 14.67 -28.38 4.90
N THR A 2 15.21 -27.24 4.48
CA THR A 2 15.50 -26.13 5.40
C THR A 2 14.27 -25.23 5.44
N ALA A 3 13.52 -25.31 6.53
CA ALA A 3 12.52 -24.30 6.86
C ALA A 3 13.22 -22.94 6.79
N HIS A 4 12.79 -22.08 5.87
CA HIS A 4 13.21 -20.68 5.86
C HIS A 4 12.71 -20.07 7.16
N ALA A 5 13.61 -20.04 8.16
CA ALA A 5 13.36 -19.42 9.44
C ALA A 5 12.92 -17.97 9.15
N ALA A 6 11.73 -17.61 9.64
CA ALA A 6 11.34 -16.21 9.71
C ALA A 6 12.50 -15.45 10.37
N ALA A 7 12.88 -14.29 9.83
CA ALA A 7 13.77 -13.43 10.59
C ALA A 7 13.12 -13.21 11.96
N PRO A 8 13.89 -13.32 13.06
CA PRO A 8 13.35 -13.03 14.37
C PRO A 8 12.72 -11.64 14.34
N GLU A 9 11.53 -11.52 14.93
CA GLU A 9 10.90 -10.23 15.21
C GLU A 9 11.97 -9.33 15.81
N ARG A 10 12.23 -8.18 15.18
CA ARG A 10 13.21 -7.25 15.73
C ARG A 10 12.68 -6.75 17.06
N VAL A 11 13.21 -7.29 18.16
CA VAL A 11 12.91 -6.87 19.53
C VAL A 11 13.41 -5.44 19.72
N ARG A 12 12.61 -4.49 19.24
CA ARG A 12 12.75 -3.06 19.47
C ARG A 12 11.65 -2.66 20.43
N ARG A 13 11.96 -1.71 21.32
CA ARG A 13 10.95 -1.17 22.23
C ARG A 13 9.83 -0.54 21.39
N THR A 14 8.58 -0.86 21.69
CA THR A 14 7.40 -0.30 20.99
C THR A 14 7.31 1.21 21.13
N TRP A 15 7.75 1.72 22.27
CA TRP A 15 7.83 3.15 22.57
C TRP A 15 9.25 3.66 22.36
N THR A 16 9.46 4.28 21.20
CA THR A 16 10.67 5.06 20.87
C THR A 16 10.24 6.46 20.45
N PRO A 17 11.13 7.48 20.54
CA PRO A 17 10.87 8.80 19.97
C PRO A 17 10.48 8.77 18.49
N ALA A 18 10.85 7.69 17.77
CA ALA A 18 10.50 7.50 16.38
C ALA A 18 9.01 7.22 16.12
N LEU A 19 8.25 6.79 17.14
CA LEU A 19 6.83 6.50 16.99
C LEU A 19 6.02 7.75 16.65
N VAL A 20 6.38 8.92 17.22
CA VAL A 20 5.63 10.17 16.99
C VAL A 20 5.63 10.59 15.53
N PRO A 21 6.78 10.82 14.86
CA PRO A 21 6.78 11.21 13.45
C PRO A 21 6.23 10.10 12.53
N ALA A 22 6.45 8.83 12.86
CA ALA A 22 5.90 7.70 12.11
C ALA A 22 4.37 7.64 12.20
N ALA A 23 3.80 7.88 13.38
CA ALA A 23 2.36 7.96 13.57
C ALA A 23 1.79 9.19 12.86
N LEU A 24 2.42 10.36 12.98
CA LEU A 24 1.98 11.59 12.32
C LEU A 24 1.91 11.44 10.79
N VAL A 25 2.96 10.88 10.15
CA VAL A 25 2.95 10.69 8.70
C VAL A 25 1.85 9.71 8.28
N CYS A 26 1.61 8.65 9.05
CA CYS A 26 0.54 7.70 8.73
C CYS A 26 -0.86 8.27 9.00
N LEU A 27 -1.02 9.06 10.06
CA LEU A 27 -2.27 9.75 10.41
C LEU A 27 -2.58 10.92 9.47
N ALA A 28 -1.62 11.39 8.67
CA ALA A 28 -1.93 12.29 7.56
C ALA A 28 -2.80 11.62 6.51
N ALA A 29 -2.70 10.29 6.32
CA ALA A 29 -3.48 9.55 5.33
C ALA A 29 -5.00 9.68 5.51
N PRO A 30 -5.59 9.44 6.70
CA PRO A 30 -7.02 9.63 6.88
C PRO A 30 -7.43 11.10 6.73
N VAL A 31 -6.58 12.07 7.06
CA VAL A 31 -6.88 13.49 6.82
C VAL A 31 -6.95 13.79 5.32
N LEU A 32 -6.00 13.24 4.54
CA LEU A 32 -5.90 13.42 3.10
C LEU A 32 -7.00 12.69 2.33
N PHE A 33 -7.25 11.43 2.66
CA PHE A 33 -7.99 10.51 1.78
C PHE A 33 -9.37 10.11 2.33
N VAL A 34 -9.57 10.20 3.66
CA VAL A 34 -10.88 9.92 4.29
C VAL A 34 -11.65 11.21 4.51
N ALA A 35 -11.05 12.17 5.23
CA ALA A 35 -11.66 13.46 5.49
C ALA A 35 -11.56 14.43 4.29
N GLN A 36 -10.65 14.15 3.35
CA GLN A 36 -10.42 14.95 2.13
C GLN A 36 -10.12 16.43 2.41
N VAL A 37 -9.51 16.73 3.58
CA VAL A 37 -9.05 18.07 3.94
C VAL A 37 -7.58 18.22 3.55
N VAL A 38 -7.34 18.34 2.23
CA VAL A 38 -6.01 18.22 1.61
C VAL A 38 -4.96 19.16 2.24
N TRP A 39 -5.31 20.43 2.44
CA TRP A 39 -4.40 21.43 3.03
C TRP A 39 -3.97 21.06 4.46
N LEU A 40 -4.89 20.50 5.26
CA LEU A 40 -4.59 20.06 6.62
C LEU A 40 -3.70 18.82 6.59
N GLY A 41 -3.96 17.90 5.67
CA GLY A 41 -3.10 16.75 5.44
C GLY A 41 -1.66 17.14 5.11
N TRP A 42 -1.46 18.15 4.25
CA TRP A 42 -0.13 18.69 3.96
C TRP A 42 0.56 19.29 5.18
N ILE A 43 -0.18 19.98 6.05
CA ILE A 43 0.34 20.48 7.33
C ILE A 43 0.78 19.32 8.22
N VAL A 44 -0.04 18.27 8.35
CA VAL A 44 0.31 17.09 9.16
C VAL A 44 1.55 16.38 8.60
N LEU A 45 1.67 16.24 7.27
CA LEU A 45 2.89 15.73 6.62
C LEU A 45 4.12 16.57 6.95
N ALA A 46 4.02 17.90 6.85
CA ALA A 46 5.12 18.80 7.18
C ALA A 46 5.53 18.70 8.66
N VAL A 47 4.56 18.60 9.58
CA VAL A 47 4.80 18.40 11.02
C VAL A 47 5.44 17.03 11.29
N ALA A 48 5.06 15.99 10.56
CA ALA A 48 5.68 14.67 10.66
C ALA A 48 7.17 14.72 10.27
N VAL A 49 7.49 15.39 9.15
CA VAL A 49 8.88 15.57 8.72
C VAL A 49 9.67 16.43 9.71
N ALA A 50 9.11 17.55 10.17
CA ALA A 50 9.77 18.44 11.13
C ALA A 50 10.06 17.73 12.47
N SER A 51 9.11 16.94 12.97
CA SER A 51 9.32 16.13 14.19
C SER A 51 10.34 15.02 13.98
N ALA A 52 10.39 14.39 12.81
CA ALA A 52 11.43 13.40 12.46
C ALA A 52 12.84 14.02 12.42
N VAL A 53 12.96 15.22 11.84
CA VAL A 53 14.20 16.02 11.85
C VAL A 53 14.64 16.31 13.28
N LEU A 54 13.73 16.76 14.15
CA LEU A 54 14.05 17.04 15.55
C LEU A 54 14.53 15.79 16.31
N VAL A 55 13.92 14.62 16.04
CA VAL A 55 14.34 13.34 16.64
C VAL A 55 15.74 12.95 16.19
N ASP A 56 16.03 13.00 14.88
CA ASP A 56 17.35 12.69 14.34
C ASP A 56 18.42 13.66 14.86
N LEU A 57 18.12 14.96 14.94
CA LEU A 57 19.02 15.99 15.48
C LEU A 57 19.37 15.71 16.95
N ARG A 58 18.37 15.40 17.78
CA ARG A 58 18.59 15.06 19.20
C ARG A 58 19.38 13.77 19.39
N ALA A 59 19.23 12.82 18.46
CA ALA A 59 19.98 11.58 18.45
C ALA A 59 21.38 11.70 17.82
N GLY A 60 21.75 12.88 17.30
CA GLY A 60 23.01 13.08 16.58
C GLY A 60 23.10 12.31 15.25
N THR A 61 21.96 11.91 14.68
CA THR A 61 21.91 11.16 13.42
C THR A 61 22.01 12.11 12.23
N PRO A 62 22.97 11.93 11.31
CA PRO A 62 23.12 12.81 10.16
C PRO A 62 21.97 12.60 9.17
N ILE A 63 21.25 13.68 8.87
CA ILE A 63 20.17 13.71 7.86
C ILE A 63 20.77 13.69 6.45
N VAL A 64 21.82 14.47 6.23
CA VAL A 64 22.57 14.47 4.98
C VAL A 64 23.59 13.34 5.01
N PRO A 65 23.58 12.41 4.04
CA PRO A 65 24.53 11.30 4.01
C PRO A 65 25.96 11.83 3.83
N ALA A 66 26.89 11.40 4.68
CA ALA A 66 28.30 11.73 4.50
C ALA A 66 28.93 10.86 3.38
N PRO A 67 29.83 11.40 2.54
CA PRO A 67 30.31 10.72 1.33
C PRO A 67 31.05 9.39 1.53
N ARG A 68 31.50 9.08 2.74
CA ARG A 68 32.43 7.96 3.02
C ARG A 68 32.06 7.08 4.23
N SER A 69 30.91 7.30 4.85
CA SER A 69 30.47 6.51 5.99
C SER A 69 29.46 5.42 5.60
N ALA A 70 29.40 4.37 6.40
CA ALA A 70 28.37 3.35 6.26
C ALA A 70 26.96 4.01 6.36
N PRO A 71 25.97 3.60 5.54
CA PRO A 71 24.65 4.21 5.58
C PRO A 71 23.97 3.93 6.92
N VAL A 72 23.88 4.95 7.78
CA VAL A 72 23.06 4.91 9.00
C VAL A 72 21.62 5.22 8.61
N PRO A 73 20.61 4.45 9.04
CA PRO A 73 19.20 4.84 8.85
C PRO A 73 18.89 6.17 9.53
N SER A 74 18.20 7.09 8.86
CA SER A 74 17.69 8.32 9.47
C SER A 74 16.17 8.36 9.34
N LEU A 75 15.53 8.72 10.44
CA LEU A 75 14.08 8.78 10.51
C LEU A 75 13.54 9.94 9.69
N ALA A 76 14.23 11.08 9.67
CA ALA A 76 13.85 12.24 8.87
C ALA A 76 13.78 11.90 7.38
N ARG A 77 14.77 11.19 6.85
CA ARG A 77 14.77 10.74 5.45
C ARG A 77 13.64 9.76 5.18
N ASP A 78 13.45 8.78 6.04
CA ASP A 78 12.45 7.73 5.84
C ASP A 78 11.02 8.29 5.92
N VAL A 79 10.74 9.18 6.89
CA VAL A 79 9.47 9.88 7.03
C VAL A 79 9.22 10.84 5.87
N PHE A 80 10.26 11.56 5.42
CA PHE A 80 10.16 12.43 4.25
C PHE A 80 9.78 11.66 2.98
N LEU A 81 10.35 10.48 2.76
CA LEU A 81 10.03 9.64 1.59
C LEU A 81 8.57 9.17 1.59
N VAL A 82 8.05 8.78 2.76
CA VAL A 82 6.62 8.42 2.92
C VAL A 82 5.74 9.66 2.68
N ALA A 83 6.10 10.79 3.31
CA ALA A 83 5.35 12.03 3.18
C ALA A 83 5.32 12.54 1.73
N LEU A 84 6.43 12.44 1.01
CA LEU A 84 6.52 12.81 -0.41
C LEU A 84 5.59 11.94 -1.26
N GLY A 85 5.58 10.63 -1.02
CA GLY A 85 4.67 9.72 -1.72
C GLY A 85 3.21 10.10 -1.52
N GLN A 86 2.78 10.28 -0.26
CA GLN A 86 1.40 10.69 0.05
C GLN A 86 1.06 12.07 -0.49
N PHE A 87 1.99 13.02 -0.44
CA PHE A 87 1.82 14.34 -1.02
C PHE A 87 1.54 14.24 -2.52
N VAL A 88 2.34 13.48 -3.26
CA VAL A 88 2.16 13.29 -4.72
C VAL A 88 0.81 12.65 -5.04
N VAL A 89 0.42 11.62 -4.29
CA VAL A 89 -0.92 10.99 -4.45
C VAL A 89 -2.02 12.01 -4.19
N SER A 90 -1.90 12.87 -3.18
CA SER A 90 -2.92 13.88 -2.84
C SER A 90 -3.10 14.99 -3.88
N LEU A 91 -2.27 15.04 -4.93
CA LEU A 91 -2.40 16.01 -6.02
C LEU A 91 -3.37 15.58 -7.12
N ILE A 92 -3.82 14.31 -7.11
CA ILE A 92 -4.75 13.76 -8.08
C ILE A 92 -6.03 13.27 -7.39
N PRO A 93 -7.19 13.37 -8.02
CA PRO A 93 -8.38 12.65 -7.54
C PRO A 93 -8.17 11.14 -7.70
N LEU A 94 -8.52 10.35 -6.68
CA LEU A 94 -8.41 8.89 -6.73
C LEU A 94 -9.68 8.17 -7.20
N HIS A 95 -10.72 8.93 -7.56
CA HIS A 95 -11.91 8.35 -8.19
C HIS A 95 -11.51 7.58 -9.45
N ALA A 96 -12.04 6.36 -9.60
CA ALA A 96 -11.74 5.47 -10.70
C ALA A 96 -12.44 5.94 -11.99
N GLU A 97 -12.00 7.04 -12.57
CA GLU A 97 -12.45 7.50 -13.89
C GLU A 97 -11.70 6.72 -14.99
N LEU A 98 -12.42 6.31 -16.05
CA LEU A 98 -11.87 5.47 -17.12
C LEU A 98 -11.55 6.20 -18.42
N ASP A 99 -11.63 7.54 -18.47
CA ASP A 99 -11.24 8.31 -19.64
C ASP A 99 -9.70 8.40 -19.77
N ASP A 100 -9.23 8.73 -20.98
CA ASP A 100 -7.80 8.75 -21.28
C ASP A 100 -7.03 9.75 -20.42
N ALA A 101 -7.63 10.90 -20.07
CA ALA A 101 -6.97 11.91 -19.25
C ALA A 101 -6.86 11.45 -17.79
N ALA A 102 -7.90 10.81 -17.26
CA ALA A 102 -7.85 10.16 -15.95
C ALA A 102 -6.76 9.08 -15.89
N PHE A 103 -6.69 8.20 -16.90
CA PHE A 103 -5.65 7.16 -16.98
C PHE A 103 -4.24 7.74 -16.94
N VAL A 104 -3.98 8.81 -17.70
CA VAL A 104 -2.66 9.48 -17.71
C VAL A 104 -2.37 10.13 -16.36
N ARG A 105 -3.32 10.90 -15.80
CA ARG A 105 -3.16 11.54 -14.49
C ARG A 105 -2.88 10.52 -13.39
N PHE A 106 -3.65 9.45 -13.38
CA PHE A 106 -3.55 8.39 -12.39
C PHE A 106 -2.22 7.64 -12.50
N THR A 107 -1.79 7.32 -13.73
CA THR A 107 -0.47 6.72 -14.00
C THR A 107 0.67 7.62 -13.53
N LEU A 108 0.61 8.92 -13.83
CA LEU A 108 1.64 9.87 -13.43
C LEU A 108 1.66 10.12 -11.92
N GLY A 109 0.50 10.22 -11.28
CA GLY A 109 0.38 10.44 -9.84
C GLY A 109 0.85 9.23 -9.04
N LEU A 110 0.27 8.05 -9.29
CA LEU A 110 0.68 6.81 -8.63
C LEU A 110 2.13 6.45 -8.98
N GLY A 111 2.50 6.48 -10.25
CA GLY A 111 3.87 6.24 -10.70
C GLY A 111 4.86 7.19 -10.01
N GLY A 112 4.54 8.49 -9.95
CA GLY A 112 5.34 9.50 -9.27
C GLY A 112 5.51 9.22 -7.78
N ALA A 113 4.44 8.79 -7.11
CA ALA A 113 4.46 8.47 -5.67
C ALA A 113 5.39 7.30 -5.30
N VAL A 114 5.71 6.41 -6.25
CA VAL A 114 6.70 5.33 -6.04
C VAL A 114 8.07 5.72 -6.59
N VAL A 115 8.12 6.29 -7.80
CA VAL A 115 9.38 6.62 -8.49
C VAL A 115 10.14 7.73 -7.77
N LEU A 116 9.46 8.79 -7.30
CA LEU A 116 10.14 9.90 -6.63
C LEU A 116 10.82 9.45 -5.32
N PRO A 117 10.13 8.76 -4.38
CA PRO A 117 10.81 8.23 -3.20
C PRO A 117 11.94 7.26 -3.53
N TYR A 118 11.74 6.37 -4.50
CA TYR A 118 12.76 5.41 -4.93
C TYR A 118 14.02 6.11 -5.46
N VAL A 119 13.88 7.07 -6.37
CA VAL A 119 14.99 7.83 -6.97
C VAL A 119 15.72 8.64 -5.90
N LEU A 120 15.00 9.33 -5.01
CA LEU A 120 15.62 10.10 -3.93
C LEU A 120 16.39 9.20 -2.96
N SER A 121 15.80 8.08 -2.51
CA SER A 121 16.52 7.11 -1.67
C SER A 121 17.77 6.57 -2.39
N ARG A 122 17.68 6.27 -3.68
CA ARG A 122 18.74 5.61 -4.44
C ARG A 122 19.91 6.53 -4.78
N PHE A 123 19.63 7.76 -5.20
CA PHE A 123 20.60 8.67 -5.80
C PHE A 123 20.96 9.87 -4.90
N VAL A 124 20.01 10.40 -4.13
CA VAL A 124 20.24 11.53 -3.23
C VAL A 124 20.70 11.03 -1.86
N PHE A 125 19.91 10.18 -1.21
CA PHE A 125 20.23 9.66 0.12
C PHE A 125 21.23 8.50 0.10
N ARG A 126 21.39 7.85 -1.06
CA ARG A 126 22.34 6.74 -1.32
C ARG A 126 22.24 5.57 -0.35
N ASP A 127 21.16 5.46 0.42
CA ASP A 127 20.97 4.41 1.41
C ASP A 127 20.30 3.16 0.82
N ARG A 128 19.70 3.28 -0.36
CA ARG A 128 19.02 2.19 -1.09
C ARG A 128 18.02 1.48 -0.19
N ALA A 129 17.26 2.26 0.58
CA ALA A 129 16.29 1.79 1.55
C ALA A 129 15.14 1.05 0.88
N ILE A 130 14.65 1.61 -0.23
CA ILE A 130 13.58 1.02 -1.04
C ILE A 130 14.20 0.03 -2.02
N ARG A 131 13.78 -1.23 -1.91
CA ARG A 131 14.21 -2.34 -2.78
C ARG A 131 13.01 -3.22 -3.09
N PHE A 132 13.03 -3.79 -4.29
CA PHE A 132 11.97 -4.67 -4.79
C PHE A 132 12.50 -6.10 -4.90
N PRO A 133 12.38 -6.93 -3.86
CA PRO A 133 12.86 -8.31 -3.87
C PRO A 133 11.91 -9.20 -4.68
N TRP A 134 12.02 -9.15 -6.01
CA TRP A 134 11.13 -9.86 -6.92
C TRP A 134 11.04 -11.37 -6.65
N ARG A 135 12.17 -12.04 -6.38
CA ARG A 135 12.21 -13.50 -6.14
C ARG A 135 12.63 -13.82 -4.71
N GLY A 136 11.77 -14.52 -3.96
CA GLY A 136 12.08 -15.11 -2.65
C GLY A 136 12.92 -16.40 -2.68
N GLY A 137 13.82 -16.56 -3.66
CA GLY A 137 14.85 -17.60 -3.65
C GLY A 137 14.45 -19.06 -3.90
N GLY A 138 13.19 -19.40 -4.19
CA GLY A 138 12.79 -20.80 -4.40
C GLY A 138 11.38 -21.03 -4.98
N ARG A 139 11.02 -22.31 -5.17
CA ARG A 139 9.68 -22.75 -5.59
C ARG A 139 8.67 -22.48 -4.47
N TRP A 140 7.42 -22.17 -4.83
CA TRP A 140 6.36 -21.95 -3.84
C TRP A 140 6.03 -23.24 -3.07
N ALA A 141 5.92 -23.14 -1.75
CA ALA A 141 5.53 -24.22 -0.86
C ALA A 141 4.03 -24.54 -1.00
N TRP A 142 3.62 -25.73 -0.56
CA TRP A 142 2.22 -26.15 -0.65
C TRP A 142 1.26 -25.19 0.08
N TRP A 143 1.68 -24.64 1.23
CA TRP A 143 0.86 -23.70 2.00
C TRP A 143 0.68 -22.36 1.27
N GLN A 144 1.64 -21.97 0.43
CA GLN A 144 1.52 -20.78 -0.41
C GLN A 144 0.45 -21.00 -1.47
N TRP A 145 0.44 -22.17 -2.12
CA TRP A 145 -0.64 -22.54 -3.04
C TRP A 145 -2.00 -22.64 -2.36
N ALA A 146 -2.07 -23.24 -1.17
CA ALA A 146 -3.29 -23.31 -0.39
C ALA A 146 -3.81 -21.91 -0.03
N TRP A 147 -2.92 -20.97 0.30
CA TRP A 147 -3.27 -19.58 0.55
C TRP A 147 -3.79 -18.88 -0.70
N LEU A 148 -3.16 -19.06 -1.87
CA LEU A 148 -3.64 -18.48 -3.13
C LEU A 148 -5.07 -18.95 -3.46
N ALA A 149 -5.34 -20.25 -3.31
CA ALA A 149 -6.69 -20.80 -3.46
C ALA A 149 -7.65 -20.22 -2.41
N GLY A 150 -7.20 -20.14 -1.15
CA GLY A 150 -7.96 -19.56 -0.04
C GLY A 150 -8.38 -18.10 -0.30
N VAL A 151 -7.49 -17.28 -0.84
CA VAL A 151 -7.79 -15.87 -1.19
C VAL A 151 -8.88 -15.77 -2.24
N ILE A 152 -8.84 -16.61 -3.27
CA ILE A 152 -9.89 -16.65 -4.30
C ILE A 152 -11.23 -17.05 -3.66
N VAL A 153 -11.25 -18.10 -2.84
CA VAL A 153 -12.48 -18.57 -2.17
C VAL A 153 -13.04 -17.52 -1.22
N LEU A 154 -12.19 -16.93 -0.37
CA LEU A 154 -12.60 -15.88 0.56
C LEU A 154 -13.11 -14.65 -0.18
N GLY A 155 -12.42 -14.21 -1.23
CA GLY A 155 -12.87 -13.13 -2.08
C GLY A 155 -14.23 -13.42 -2.70
N TRP A 156 -14.40 -14.62 -3.27
CA TRP A 156 -15.65 -15.03 -3.92
C TRP A 156 -16.83 -15.09 -2.95
N LEU A 157 -16.60 -15.47 -1.69
CA LEU A 157 -17.64 -15.52 -0.67
C LEU A 157 -17.98 -14.14 -0.09
N ILE A 158 -16.98 -13.28 0.14
CA ILE A 158 -17.12 -12.07 0.94
C ILE A 158 -17.39 -10.83 0.06
N LEU A 159 -16.68 -10.71 -1.07
CA LEU A 159 -16.71 -9.49 -1.88
C LEU A 159 -18.07 -9.20 -2.54
N PRO A 160 -18.80 -10.18 -3.12
CA PRO A 160 -20.13 -9.90 -3.69
C PRO A 160 -21.08 -9.36 -2.63
N PHE A 161 -21.08 -10.00 -1.45
CA PHE A 161 -21.90 -9.55 -0.32
C PHE A 161 -21.53 -8.13 0.06
N TYR A 162 -20.25 -7.80 0.22
CA TYR A 162 -19.80 -6.44 0.50
C TYR A 162 -20.25 -5.45 -0.56
N PHE A 163 -19.82 -5.62 -1.81
CA PHE A 163 -20.05 -4.64 -2.87
C PHE A 163 -21.54 -4.41 -3.15
N VAL A 164 -22.33 -5.48 -3.26
CA VAL A 164 -23.74 -5.40 -3.65
C VAL A 164 -24.61 -4.92 -2.48
N THR A 165 -24.47 -5.50 -1.29
CA THR A 165 -25.38 -5.14 -0.17
C THR A 165 -25.11 -3.75 0.40
N SER A 166 -23.87 -3.26 0.32
CA SER A 166 -23.53 -1.90 0.75
C SER A 166 -23.74 -0.84 -0.34
N GLY A 167 -23.97 -1.25 -1.60
CA GLY A 167 -24.04 -0.36 -2.75
C GLY A 167 -22.70 0.26 -3.17
N VAL A 168 -21.59 -0.15 -2.55
CA VAL A 168 -20.25 0.41 -2.80
C VAL A 168 -19.76 0.19 -4.23
N TYR A 169 -20.30 -0.79 -4.96
CA TYR A 169 -19.98 -0.96 -6.39
C TYR A 169 -20.26 0.31 -7.21
N MET A 170 -21.18 1.18 -6.76
CA MET A 170 -21.49 2.46 -7.42
C MET A 170 -20.42 3.54 -7.24
N ASN A 171 -19.45 3.33 -6.35
CA ASN A 171 -18.26 4.19 -6.26
C ASN A 171 -17.31 3.98 -7.46
N TRP A 172 -17.53 2.90 -8.20
CA TRP A 172 -16.76 2.53 -9.37
C TRP A 172 -17.50 2.93 -10.65
N PRO A 173 -16.76 3.17 -11.74
CA PRO A 173 -17.33 3.54 -13.02
C PRO A 173 -18.18 2.40 -13.57
N VAL A 174 -19.29 2.76 -14.23
CA VAL A 174 -20.11 1.79 -14.95
C VAL A 174 -19.29 1.19 -16.10
N VAL A 175 -19.21 -0.14 -16.13
CA VAL A 175 -18.40 -0.91 -17.10
C VAL A 175 -19.29 -1.81 -17.93
N ASP A 176 -20.01 -1.25 -18.90
CA ASP A 176 -20.99 -1.93 -19.75
C ASP A 176 -20.48 -2.27 -21.16
N THR A 177 -19.32 -1.73 -21.56
CA THR A 177 -18.69 -2.02 -22.86
C THR A 177 -17.41 -2.85 -22.72
N PRO A 178 -17.05 -3.69 -23.72
CA PRO A 178 -15.81 -4.47 -23.69
C PRO A 178 -14.54 -3.63 -23.49
N GLU A 179 -14.52 -2.41 -24.03
CA GLU A 179 -13.40 -1.48 -23.84
C GLU A 179 -13.27 -1.03 -22.39
N LEU A 180 -14.37 -0.57 -21.77
CA LEU A 180 -14.37 -0.14 -20.36
C LEU A 180 -14.03 -1.29 -19.41
N ILE A 181 -14.51 -2.51 -19.71
CA ILE A 181 -14.14 -3.73 -18.98
C ILE A 181 -12.63 -3.98 -19.08
N GLY A 182 -12.04 -3.88 -20.28
CA GLY A 182 -10.60 -4.01 -20.49
C GLY A 182 -9.78 -2.96 -19.74
N ARG A 183 -10.24 -1.70 -19.76
CA ARG A 183 -9.63 -0.59 -19.01
C ARG A 183 -9.68 -0.85 -17.50
N LEU A 184 -10.82 -1.28 -16.96
CA LEU A 184 -10.96 -1.62 -15.54
C LEU A 184 -10.01 -2.76 -15.16
N PHE A 185 -9.91 -3.82 -15.97
CA PHE A 185 -9.00 -4.94 -15.71
C PHE A 185 -7.54 -4.48 -15.60
N VAL A 186 -7.09 -3.64 -16.54
CA VAL A 186 -5.74 -3.07 -16.52
C VAL A 186 -5.55 -2.13 -15.33
N GLY A 187 -6.52 -1.26 -15.06
CA GLY A 187 -6.48 -0.31 -13.95
C GLY A 187 -6.38 -0.99 -12.59
N VAL A 188 -7.30 -1.91 -12.30
CA VAL A 188 -7.33 -2.68 -11.05
C VAL A 188 -6.04 -3.48 -10.88
N GLY A 189 -5.59 -4.20 -11.91
CA GLY A 189 -4.33 -4.94 -11.84
C GLY A 189 -3.08 -4.04 -11.66
N ALA A 190 -3.04 -2.87 -12.30
CA ALA A 190 -1.95 -1.93 -12.13
C ALA A 190 -1.91 -1.33 -10.72
N VAL A 191 -3.09 -1.00 -10.16
CA VAL A 191 -3.22 -0.54 -8.77
C VAL A 191 -2.77 -1.61 -7.79
N GLY A 192 -3.18 -2.87 -7.96
CA GLY A 192 -2.73 -3.95 -7.07
C GLY A 192 -1.22 -4.16 -7.06
N ILE A 193 -0.55 -4.01 -8.21
CA ILE A 193 0.93 -4.00 -8.25
C ILE A 193 1.48 -2.77 -7.53
N TRP A 194 0.90 -1.59 -7.78
CA TRP A 194 1.33 -0.34 -7.18
C TRP A 194 1.20 -0.38 -5.65
N ASP A 195 0.14 -0.97 -5.11
CA ASP A 195 -0.09 -1.13 -3.68
C ASP A 195 1.08 -1.84 -2.99
N GLU A 196 1.61 -2.90 -3.60
CA GLU A 196 2.76 -3.63 -3.06
C GLU A 196 4.06 -2.82 -3.14
N LEU A 197 4.23 -2.00 -4.19
CA LEU A 197 5.40 -1.15 -4.36
C LEU A 197 5.39 0.01 -3.36
N PHE A 198 4.23 0.62 -3.15
CA PHE A 198 4.09 1.77 -2.28
C PHE A 198 3.93 1.35 -0.82
N PHE A 199 2.87 0.64 -0.46
CA PHE A 199 2.59 0.37 0.95
C PHE A 199 3.59 -0.61 1.55
N VAL A 200 3.86 -1.73 0.88
CA VAL A 200 4.77 -2.75 1.42
C VAL A 200 6.24 -2.37 1.20
N CYS A 201 6.65 -2.14 -0.05
CA CYS A 201 8.07 -1.91 -0.36
C CYS A 201 8.58 -0.50 -0.03
N THR A 202 7.68 0.47 0.20
CA THR A 202 8.05 1.82 0.61
C THR A 202 7.64 2.09 2.05
N VAL A 203 6.35 2.24 2.37
CA VAL A 203 5.89 2.65 3.71
C VAL A 203 6.35 1.65 4.79
N PHE A 204 5.99 0.38 4.66
CA PHE A 204 6.32 -0.65 5.65
C PHE A 204 7.83 -0.88 5.76
N VAL A 205 8.55 -0.92 4.64
CA VAL A 205 10.01 -1.13 4.63
C VAL A 205 10.79 0.07 5.18
N LEU A 206 10.28 1.29 5.05
CA LEU A 206 10.90 2.46 5.68
C LEU A 206 10.61 2.47 7.19
N LEU A 207 9.37 2.22 7.61
CA LEU A 207 8.99 2.21 9.02
C LEU A 207 9.68 1.07 9.82
N ARG A 208 9.85 -0.12 9.25
CA ARG A 208 10.57 -1.25 9.92
C ARG A 208 12.04 -0.97 10.21
N ARG A 209 12.63 0.07 9.59
CA ARG A 209 14.02 0.47 9.88
C ARG A 209 14.14 1.11 11.25
N HIS A 210 13.02 1.57 11.83
CA HIS A 210 12.92 2.32 13.08
C HIS A 210 12.07 1.60 14.13
N LEU A 211 10.97 0.97 13.71
CA LEU A 211 9.95 0.38 14.60
C LEU A 211 9.94 -1.16 14.57
N PRO A 212 9.31 -1.81 15.56
CA PRO A 212 8.99 -3.24 15.49
C PRO A 212 8.12 -3.57 14.27
N ASP A 213 8.23 -4.80 13.79
CA ASP A 213 7.53 -5.26 12.58
C ASP A 213 6.01 -5.08 12.69
N LEU A 214 5.41 -5.44 13.83
CA LEU A 214 3.97 -5.27 14.05
C LEU A 214 3.53 -3.80 14.03
N THR A 215 4.28 -2.93 14.71
CA THR A 215 3.96 -1.48 14.75
C THR A 215 4.06 -0.86 13.36
N ALA A 216 5.12 -1.19 12.60
CA ALA A 216 5.27 -0.72 11.22
C ALA A 216 4.13 -1.23 10.32
N ASN A 217 3.67 -2.47 10.52
CA ASN A 217 2.58 -3.06 9.75
C ASN A 217 1.24 -2.37 10.04
N VAL A 218 0.93 -2.14 11.31
CA VAL A 218 -0.28 -1.41 11.73
C VAL A 218 -0.28 0.02 11.18
N LEU A 219 0.86 0.72 11.26
CA LEU A 219 0.98 2.08 10.73
C LEU A 219 0.82 2.12 9.19
N GLN A 220 1.42 1.17 8.47
CA GLN A 220 1.20 1.05 7.02
C GLN A 220 -0.26 0.74 6.68
N ALA A 221 -0.94 -0.10 7.47
CA ALA A 221 -2.35 -0.42 7.27
C ALA A 221 -3.24 0.84 7.36
N ILE A 222 -2.92 1.81 8.23
CA ILE A 222 -3.64 3.10 8.28
C ILE A 222 -3.55 3.80 6.91
N VAL A 223 -2.36 3.86 6.32
CA VAL A 223 -2.12 4.53 5.04
C VAL A 223 -2.84 3.81 3.90
N PHE A 224 -2.75 2.48 3.87
CA PHE A 224 -3.42 1.61 2.89
C PHE A 224 -4.95 1.75 2.93
N VAL A 225 -5.54 1.60 4.11
CA VAL A 225 -7.00 1.64 4.28
C VAL A 225 -7.54 3.03 3.96
N SER A 226 -6.80 4.09 4.30
CA SER A 226 -7.19 5.46 3.96
C SER A 226 -7.17 5.69 2.45
N PHE A 227 -6.17 5.18 1.74
CA PHE A 227 -6.11 5.24 0.28
C PHE A 227 -7.27 4.47 -0.37
N LEU A 228 -7.52 3.22 0.07
CA LEU A 228 -8.62 2.42 -0.47
C LEU A 228 -9.99 3.03 -0.18
N TRP A 229 -10.14 3.75 0.94
CA TRP A 229 -11.38 4.48 1.23
C TRP A 229 -11.70 5.50 0.14
N GLU A 230 -10.73 6.30 -0.29
CA GLU A 230 -10.93 7.27 -1.39
C GLU A 230 -11.14 6.58 -2.73
N LEU A 231 -10.40 5.50 -2.98
CA LEU A 231 -10.51 4.71 -4.21
C LEU A 231 -11.91 4.09 -4.40
N GLY A 232 -12.59 3.77 -3.31
CA GLY A 232 -13.99 3.35 -3.36
C GLY A 232 -14.42 2.36 -2.28
N TYR A 233 -13.53 1.85 -1.43
CA TYR A 233 -13.84 0.83 -0.40
C TYR A 233 -14.46 1.42 0.88
N GLN A 234 -15.60 2.09 0.72
CA GLN A 234 -16.31 2.81 1.79
C GLN A 234 -17.23 1.88 2.61
N ALA A 235 -18.07 2.47 3.46
CA ALA A 235 -18.96 1.79 4.39
C ALA A 235 -18.17 0.89 5.37
N TRP A 236 -18.50 -0.40 5.46
CA TRP A 236 -17.79 -1.34 6.32
C TRP A 236 -16.53 -1.94 5.66
N GLY A 237 -16.11 -1.43 4.50
CA GLY A 237 -14.89 -1.82 3.80
C GLY A 237 -13.62 -1.94 4.67
N PRO A 238 -13.38 -1.07 5.68
CA PRO A 238 -12.26 -1.21 6.61
C PRO A 238 -12.19 -2.56 7.33
N VAL A 239 -13.32 -3.24 7.56
CA VAL A 239 -13.35 -4.59 8.17
C VAL A 239 -12.68 -5.63 7.26
N LEU A 240 -12.64 -5.39 5.95
CA LEU A 240 -11.98 -6.22 4.95
C LEU A 240 -10.54 -5.76 4.67
N THR A 241 -10.35 -4.46 4.49
CA THR A 241 -9.07 -3.90 4.05
C THR A 241 -8.03 -3.85 5.16
N ILE A 242 -8.42 -3.72 6.45
CA ILE A 242 -7.48 -3.79 7.58
C ILE A 242 -6.85 -5.18 7.70
N PRO A 243 -7.60 -6.30 7.78
CA PRO A 243 -7.00 -7.63 7.79
C PRO A 243 -6.14 -7.90 6.57
N PHE A 244 -6.58 -7.47 5.38
CA PHE A 244 -5.83 -7.63 4.14
C PHE A 244 -4.46 -6.93 4.21
N ALA A 245 -4.43 -5.64 4.59
CA ALA A 245 -3.19 -4.87 4.79
C ALA A 245 -2.22 -5.55 5.76
N LEU A 246 -2.74 -6.00 6.91
CA LEU A 246 -1.92 -6.66 7.92
C LEU A 246 -1.34 -7.99 7.40
N VAL A 247 -2.13 -8.77 6.64
CA VAL A 247 -1.68 -10.02 6.04
C VAL A 247 -0.63 -9.77 4.96
N GLN A 248 -0.75 -8.72 4.14
CA GLN A 248 0.25 -8.37 3.13
C GLN A 248 1.64 -8.14 3.76
N GLY A 249 1.74 -7.29 4.79
CA GLY A 249 3.00 -7.06 5.49
C GLY A 249 3.56 -8.31 6.19
N PHE A 250 2.68 -9.16 6.73
CA PHE A 250 3.08 -10.46 7.30
C PHE A 250 3.62 -11.43 6.23
N LEU A 251 2.96 -11.54 5.08
CA LEU A 251 3.39 -12.38 3.97
C LEU A 251 4.72 -11.89 3.40
N PHE A 252 4.96 -10.58 3.36
CA PHE A 252 6.25 -10.01 2.98
C PHE A 252 7.38 -10.46 3.90
N LEU A 253 7.14 -10.40 5.21
CA LEU A 253 8.10 -10.88 6.20
C LEU A 253 8.39 -12.37 6.06
N ARG A 254 7.35 -13.17 5.80
CA ARG A 254 7.45 -14.63 5.75
C ARG A 254 8.08 -15.13 4.45
N THR A 255 7.77 -14.51 3.31
CA THR A 255 8.16 -15.02 1.99
C THR A 255 9.33 -14.27 1.38
N ARG A 256 9.53 -13.00 1.76
CA ARG A 256 10.50 -12.07 1.13
C ARG A 256 10.43 -12.06 -0.39
N SER A 257 9.23 -12.28 -0.94
CA SER A 257 9.01 -12.40 -2.38
C SER A 257 7.94 -11.42 -2.81
N LEU A 258 8.33 -10.31 -3.42
CA LEU A 258 7.39 -9.35 -4.00
C LEU A 258 6.46 -10.04 -5.00
N TRP A 259 6.97 -10.96 -5.82
CA TRP A 259 6.11 -11.70 -6.76
C TRP A 259 4.99 -12.48 -6.10
N TYR A 260 5.24 -13.07 -4.93
CA TYR A 260 4.22 -13.88 -4.28
C TYR A 260 3.08 -12.99 -3.76
N ILE A 261 3.40 -11.85 -3.17
CA ILE A 261 2.40 -10.96 -2.58
C ILE A 261 1.65 -10.21 -3.66
N VAL A 262 2.34 -9.75 -4.72
CA VAL A 262 1.70 -9.22 -5.92
C VAL A 262 0.74 -10.24 -6.52
N THR A 263 1.10 -11.53 -6.56
CA THR A 263 0.19 -12.57 -7.05
C THR A 263 -1.04 -12.72 -6.14
N VAL A 264 -0.85 -12.74 -4.82
CA VAL A 264 -1.96 -12.77 -3.85
C VAL A 264 -2.90 -11.59 -4.06
N HIS A 265 -2.34 -10.39 -4.22
CA HIS A 265 -3.09 -9.16 -4.45
C HIS A 265 -3.86 -9.23 -5.77
N LEU A 266 -3.19 -9.55 -6.88
CA LEU A 266 -3.81 -9.64 -8.19
C LEU A 266 -4.91 -10.71 -8.27
N LEU A 267 -4.80 -11.80 -7.49
CA LEU A 267 -5.89 -12.78 -7.39
C LEU A 267 -7.10 -12.21 -6.66
N PHE A 268 -6.89 -11.47 -5.57
CA PHE A 268 -7.98 -10.78 -4.88
C PHE A 268 -8.63 -9.74 -5.80
N ASP A 269 -7.82 -8.94 -6.49
CA ASP A 269 -8.24 -7.94 -7.47
C ASP A 269 -8.99 -8.53 -8.65
N ALA A 270 -8.59 -9.71 -9.13
CA ALA A 270 -9.32 -10.42 -10.17
C ALA A 270 -10.75 -10.77 -9.72
N VAL A 271 -10.92 -11.11 -8.43
CA VAL A 271 -12.27 -11.33 -7.87
C VAL A 271 -13.02 -10.00 -7.75
N VAL A 272 -12.39 -8.93 -7.26
CA VAL A 272 -12.99 -7.58 -7.21
C VAL A 272 -13.48 -7.16 -8.59
N PHE A 273 -12.63 -7.27 -9.60
CA PHE A 273 -12.96 -7.01 -11.00
C PHE A 273 -14.17 -7.83 -11.45
N GLY A 274 -14.17 -9.14 -11.19
CA GLY A 274 -15.28 -10.02 -11.52
C GLY A 274 -16.60 -9.57 -10.87
N VAL A 275 -16.57 -9.18 -9.60
CA VAL A 275 -17.73 -8.70 -8.86
C VAL A 275 -18.24 -7.37 -9.42
N LEU A 276 -17.34 -6.42 -9.75
CA LEU A 276 -17.72 -5.13 -10.33
C LEU A 276 -18.36 -5.29 -11.71
N VAL A 277 -17.82 -6.18 -12.55
CA VAL A 277 -18.42 -6.49 -13.86
C VAL A 277 -19.78 -7.16 -13.68
N HIS A 278 -19.91 -8.11 -12.73
CA HIS A 278 -21.17 -8.75 -12.41
C HIS A 278 -22.24 -7.76 -11.94
N ALA A 279 -21.89 -6.88 -11.00
CA ALA A 279 -22.82 -5.93 -10.40
C ALA A 279 -23.35 -4.89 -11.41
N HIS A 280 -22.51 -4.45 -12.36
CA HIS A 280 -22.93 -3.52 -13.41
C HIS A 280 -23.61 -4.21 -14.60
N ASN A 281 -23.44 -5.52 -14.77
CA ASN A 281 -23.97 -6.28 -15.90
C ASN A 281 -24.69 -7.56 -15.44
N PRO A 282 -25.86 -7.42 -14.77
CA PRO A 282 -26.64 -8.56 -14.33
C PRO A 282 -27.05 -9.43 -15.53
N GLY A 283 -26.40 -10.59 -15.70
CA GLY A 283 -26.64 -11.56 -16.78
C GLY A 283 -25.43 -11.94 -17.63
N LEU A 284 -24.35 -11.13 -17.65
CA LEU A 284 -23.14 -11.43 -18.43
C LEU A 284 -22.26 -12.53 -17.79
N VAL A 285 -22.21 -12.58 -16.46
CA VAL A 285 -21.41 -13.54 -15.70
C VAL A 285 -22.20 -13.99 -14.47
N SER A 286 -22.73 -15.21 -14.42
CA SER A 286 -23.54 -15.72 -13.30
C SER A 286 -22.72 -16.62 -12.37
N ILE A 287 -21.61 -16.09 -11.87
CA ILE A 287 -20.65 -16.84 -11.03
C ILE A 287 -20.76 -16.45 -9.54
N PHE A 288 -21.28 -15.27 -9.21
CA PHE A 288 -21.41 -14.78 -7.84
C PHE A 288 -22.81 -15.05 -7.27
N LEU A 289 -22.87 -15.22 -5.95
CA LEU A 289 -24.08 -15.66 -5.23
C LEU A 289 -25.12 -14.54 -5.00
N VAL A 290 -24.74 -13.29 -5.26
CA VAL A 290 -25.54 -12.07 -5.03
C VAL A 290 -25.43 -11.17 -6.24
#